data_AF-A0A4V3GP59-F1
#
_entry.id   AF-A0A4V3GP59-F1
#
_cell.length_a   1.000
_cell.length_b   1.000
_cell.length_c   1.000
_cell.angle_alpha   90.00
_cell.angle_beta   90.00
_cell.angle_gamma   90.00
#
_symmetry.space_group_name_H-M   'P 1'
#
loop_
_entity.id
_entity.type
_entity.pdbx_description
1 polymer ?
#
loop_
_entity_poly.entity_id
_entity_poly.type
_entity_poly.pdbx_seq_one_letter_code
_entity_poly.pdbx_strand_id
1 'polypeptide(L)'
;MKYSFKIKTLGVAVAMLSTFSSCTKDFDEINTDPNSLTESQLDPTLAGPAFASALYAGIHNGSYSSPGVDDQGTWGIATGILSSTFIHYLNCGYGTERNAFVNGYEGRGWTRFYTVAAPALANAFKASEGNAEALAVLKIWKVFMYNQMVDAYGPIPYTEAGNGKEKVPYDSVEFIYEDFFKLLDEANAVLSSSSTASVASLAPNDRVYSGSVDKWRIFGNSMRLRLALRISDKDPGKAKTQAEAAVAAGVMQTNDQSAFFKASNITPNNLNMIVNSWGYVMTASMESILVGYNDPRLSKWFAPIDTGVYRGNPVGGLEDQFGTTKFSAFNNDVMGNGATNNLSETKNIEIFMASENYLSRAEGALNGWNMGGDAKTLYETGIRLSLAQWGITNAAEVDAYINGSSLPTLPNILTVYPTLDLRDIPVKLPVAWSASTADQRTQIAVQKYLAIFPESWEAWADLRRSDAKVIYPVLNTDNPDPGVGKSLMKRIIYTTNEYSSNKEAVDDGIAKLGGADSGGTRLWWDTK
;
A
#
# COMPACT_ATOMS: atom_id res chain seq x y z
N MET A 1 -49.78 -49.37 42.05
CA MET A 1 -48.83 -48.80 41.06
C MET A 1 -49.50 -47.65 40.30
N LYS A 2 -49.68 -46.48 40.93
CA LYS A 2 -50.24 -45.24 40.37
C LYS A 2 -49.80 -44.19 41.39
N TYR A 3 -48.66 -43.52 41.22
CA TYR A 3 -48.61 -42.06 41.00
C TYR A 3 -47.19 -41.58 40.59
N SER A 4 -46.24 -42.47 40.25
CA SER A 4 -44.86 -42.06 39.94
C SER A 4 -44.67 -41.38 38.58
N PHE A 5 -45.69 -41.43 37.70
CA PHE A 5 -45.62 -40.83 36.37
C PHE A 5 -45.85 -39.31 36.35
N LYS A 6 -46.53 -38.70 37.34
CA LYS A 6 -46.88 -37.26 37.28
C LYS A 6 -45.75 -36.31 37.70
N ILE A 7 -44.82 -36.75 38.54
CA ILE A 7 -43.70 -35.91 39.01
C ILE A 7 -42.60 -35.81 37.93
N LYS A 8 -42.38 -36.88 37.17
CA LYS A 8 -41.39 -36.89 36.08
C LYS A 8 -41.82 -36.02 34.90
N THR A 9 -43.09 -36.01 34.52
CA THR A 9 -43.59 -35.14 33.42
C THR A 9 -43.68 -33.67 33.84
N LEU A 10 -43.98 -33.38 35.11
CA LEU A 10 -43.98 -32.01 35.61
C LEU A 10 -42.55 -31.45 35.76
N GLY A 11 -41.59 -32.28 36.20
CA GLY A 11 -40.17 -31.89 36.26
C GLY A 11 -39.56 -31.66 34.87
N VAL A 12 -39.93 -32.48 33.88
CA VAL A 12 -39.48 -32.31 32.48
C VAL A 12 -40.15 -31.11 31.79
N ALA A 13 -41.42 -30.80 32.11
CA ALA A 13 -42.09 -29.60 31.61
C ALA A 13 -41.53 -28.31 32.23
N VAL A 14 -41.24 -28.30 33.54
CA VAL A 14 -40.62 -27.15 34.22
C VAL A 14 -39.16 -26.95 33.77
N ALA A 15 -38.42 -28.03 33.49
CA ALA A 15 -37.07 -27.96 32.93
C ALA A 15 -37.03 -27.54 31.44
N MET A 16 -38.06 -27.85 30.65
CA MET A 16 -38.19 -27.35 29.27
C MET A 16 -38.70 -25.90 29.20
N LEU A 17 -39.48 -25.43 30.19
CA LEU A 17 -39.93 -24.04 30.27
C LEU A 17 -38.82 -23.08 30.74
N SER A 18 -37.83 -23.56 31.50
CA SER A 18 -36.67 -22.76 31.91
C SER A 18 -35.60 -22.60 30.84
N THR A 19 -35.55 -23.48 29.83
CA THR A 19 -34.57 -23.40 28.73
C THR A 19 -34.92 -22.39 27.63
N PHE A 20 -36.17 -21.90 27.57
CA PHE A 20 -36.57 -20.89 26.56
C PHE A 20 -36.48 -19.43 27.06
N SER A 21 -36.24 -19.18 28.35
CA SER A 21 -36.19 -17.80 28.89
C SER A 21 -34.79 -17.20 28.99
N SER A 22 -33.74 -17.97 28.70
CA SER A 22 -32.35 -17.60 28.99
C SER A 22 -31.42 -17.50 27.77
N CYS A 23 -31.90 -17.74 26.54
CA CYS A 23 -31.01 -17.86 25.37
C CYS A 23 -30.98 -16.65 24.43
N THR A 24 -31.66 -15.54 24.73
CA THR A 24 -31.64 -14.36 23.84
C THR A 24 -31.69 -12.99 24.53
N LYS A 25 -31.88 -12.91 25.85
CA LYS A 25 -32.11 -11.60 26.50
C LYS A 25 -30.86 -10.73 26.57
N ASP A 26 -29.69 -11.36 26.66
CA ASP A 26 -28.42 -10.66 26.82
C ASP A 26 -27.48 -10.97 25.66
N PHE A 27 -27.96 -11.51 24.51
CA PHE A 27 -27.07 -11.84 23.40
C PHE A 27 -26.42 -10.58 22.80
N ASP A 28 -27.19 -9.49 22.70
CA ASP A 28 -26.67 -8.19 22.30
C ASP A 28 -25.75 -7.62 23.38
N GLU A 29 -26.09 -7.76 24.67
CA GLU A 29 -25.29 -7.24 25.80
C GLU A 29 -23.97 -8.04 26.02
N ILE A 30 -23.97 -9.35 25.73
CA ILE A 30 -22.81 -10.25 25.81
C ILE A 30 -21.90 -10.09 24.58
N ASN A 31 -22.45 -9.75 23.41
CA ASN A 31 -21.68 -9.48 22.18
C ASN A 31 -21.35 -7.99 21.96
N THR A 32 -21.83 -7.09 22.82
CA THR A 32 -21.38 -5.70 22.82
C THR A 32 -20.11 -5.64 23.68
N ASP A 33 -18.96 -5.43 23.05
CA ASP A 33 -17.72 -5.19 23.79
C ASP A 33 -17.94 -3.96 24.70
N PRO A 34 -17.88 -4.09 26.04
CA PRO A 34 -18.08 -2.99 26.96
C PRO A 34 -16.98 -1.91 26.85
N ASN A 35 -15.92 -2.17 26.08
CA ASN A 35 -14.88 -1.20 25.74
C ASN A 35 -15.06 -0.59 24.34
N SER A 36 -16.06 -1.03 23.55
CA SER A 36 -16.37 -0.41 22.27
C SER A 36 -17.08 0.93 22.47
N LEU A 37 -16.55 1.97 21.82
CA LEU A 37 -17.20 3.27 21.81
C LEU A 37 -18.51 3.17 21.02
N THR A 38 -19.63 3.41 21.69
CA THR A 38 -20.92 3.60 21.00
C THR A 38 -20.92 4.93 20.26
N GLU A 39 -21.74 5.04 19.20
CA GLU A 39 -21.83 6.29 18.41
C GLU A 39 -22.13 7.52 19.29
N SER A 40 -22.91 7.34 20.35
CA SER A 40 -23.27 8.39 21.31
C SER A 40 -22.10 8.91 22.16
N GLN A 41 -20.98 8.17 22.19
CA GLN A 41 -19.78 8.52 22.96
C GLN A 41 -18.71 9.20 22.09
N LEU A 42 -18.91 9.29 20.76
CA LEU A 42 -17.98 9.96 19.84
C LEU A 42 -18.27 11.46 19.79
N ASP A 43 -17.50 12.24 20.55
CA ASP A 43 -17.58 13.71 20.59
C ASP A 43 -16.30 14.38 20.02
N PRO A 44 -16.29 15.70 19.81
CA PRO A 44 -15.14 16.42 19.25
C PRO A 44 -13.79 16.25 19.97
N THR A 45 -13.79 15.89 21.26
CA THR A 45 -12.56 15.60 22.01
C THR A 45 -11.88 14.30 21.58
N LEU A 46 -12.63 13.40 20.93
CA LEU A 46 -12.13 12.13 20.40
C LEU A 46 -11.70 12.22 18.93
N ALA A 47 -11.84 13.37 18.27
CA ALA A 47 -11.46 13.55 16.86
C ALA A 47 -9.98 13.21 16.60
N GLY A 48 -9.06 13.74 17.41
CA GLY A 48 -7.64 13.43 17.33
C GLY A 48 -7.32 11.95 17.54
N PRO A 49 -7.71 11.33 18.67
CA PRO A 49 -7.50 9.90 18.92
C PRO A 49 -8.10 8.97 17.85
N ALA A 50 -9.32 9.25 17.38
CA ALA A 50 -9.96 8.49 16.30
C ALA A 50 -9.19 8.65 14.99
N PHE A 51 -8.72 9.87 14.67
CA PHE A 51 -7.89 10.11 13.50
C PHE A 51 -6.54 9.40 13.57
N ALA A 52 -5.85 9.36 14.71
CA ALA A 52 -4.62 8.59 14.87
C ALA A 52 -4.84 7.09 14.59
N SER A 53 -5.97 6.55 15.03
CA SER A 53 -6.35 5.16 14.75
C SER A 53 -6.57 4.95 13.25
N ALA A 54 -7.30 5.85 12.59
CA ALA A 54 -7.52 5.83 11.15
C ALA A 54 -6.22 5.97 10.33
N LEU A 55 -5.28 6.81 10.78
CA LEU A 55 -3.96 6.98 10.16
C LEU A 55 -3.17 5.68 10.15
N TYR A 56 -3.00 5.05 11.32
CA TYR A 56 -2.17 3.85 11.42
C TYR A 56 -2.83 2.63 10.74
N ALA A 57 -4.14 2.49 10.89
CA ALA A 57 -4.92 1.46 10.22
C ALA A 57 -4.96 1.64 8.69
N GLY A 58 -5.05 2.88 8.22
CA GLY A 58 -5.21 3.23 6.81
C GLY A 58 -3.97 3.04 5.94
N ILE A 59 -2.78 2.96 6.55
CA ILE A 59 -1.54 2.53 5.89
C ILE A 59 -1.37 1.00 5.92
N HIS A 60 -2.44 0.26 6.25
CA HIS A 60 -2.48 -1.20 6.32
C HIS A 60 -1.41 -1.81 7.23
N ASN A 61 -1.09 -1.10 8.31
CA ASN A 61 -0.06 -1.51 9.26
C ASN A 61 -0.70 -2.06 10.54
N GLY A 62 -0.13 -3.12 11.10
CA GLY A 62 -0.58 -3.77 12.34
C GLY A 62 0.60 -4.49 12.98
N SER A 63 0.75 -4.41 14.30
CA SER A 63 1.85 -5.02 15.05
C SER A 63 1.30 -5.89 16.17
N TYR A 64 2.00 -6.98 16.52
CA TYR A 64 1.69 -7.86 17.66
C TYR A 64 1.55 -7.12 19.01
N SER A 65 2.20 -5.95 19.12
CA SER A 65 2.18 -5.10 20.32
C SER A 65 1.04 -4.07 20.35
N SER A 66 0.21 -3.99 19.31
CA SER A 66 -0.88 -3.03 19.27
C SER A 66 -2.10 -3.56 20.07
N PRO A 67 -2.78 -2.74 20.88
CA PRO A 67 -3.94 -3.20 21.64
C PRO A 67 -5.07 -3.72 20.73
N GLY A 68 -5.64 -4.88 21.03
CA GLY A 68 -6.82 -5.42 20.33
C GLY A 68 -6.54 -6.11 18.99
N VAL A 69 -5.28 -6.37 18.62
CA VAL A 69 -4.95 -7.12 17.40
C VAL A 69 -4.39 -8.51 17.72
N ASP A 70 -5.21 -9.53 17.46
CA ASP A 70 -4.85 -10.95 17.53
C ASP A 70 -4.04 -11.42 16.29
N ASP A 71 -3.05 -10.64 15.81
CA ASP A 71 -2.29 -11.10 14.63
C ASP A 71 -0.86 -10.56 14.48
N GLN A 72 0.01 -11.47 14.04
CA GLN A 72 1.48 -11.39 13.93
C GLN A 72 1.97 -10.47 12.81
N GLY A 73 1.53 -9.20 12.79
CA GLY A 73 1.99 -8.27 11.75
C GLY A 73 1.45 -8.60 10.35
N THR A 74 0.34 -9.32 10.26
CA THR A 74 -0.17 -9.84 8.98
C THR A 74 -0.90 -8.82 8.13
N TRP A 75 -1.28 -7.67 8.69
CA TRP A 75 -1.91 -6.60 7.92
C TRP A 75 -0.95 -6.03 6.87
N GLY A 76 0.31 -5.82 7.27
CA GLY A 76 1.39 -5.43 6.36
C GLY A 76 1.76 -6.53 5.35
N ILE A 77 1.37 -7.79 5.58
CA ILE A 77 1.58 -8.88 4.62
C ILE A 77 0.67 -8.72 3.40
N ALA A 78 -0.62 -8.45 3.63
CA ALA A 78 -1.62 -8.51 2.57
C ALA A 78 -1.52 -7.36 1.57
N THR A 79 -1.08 -6.18 2.00
CA THR A 79 -0.95 -5.00 1.13
C THR A 79 0.50 -4.61 0.87
N GLY A 80 1.41 -4.85 1.82
CA GLY A 80 2.84 -4.61 1.70
C GLY A 80 3.60 -5.80 1.12
N ILE A 81 3.49 -7.00 1.70
CA ILE A 81 4.27 -8.16 1.22
C ILE A 81 3.79 -8.64 -0.15
N LEU A 82 2.49 -8.87 -0.36
CA LEU A 82 2.00 -9.37 -1.66
C LEU A 82 2.44 -8.45 -2.81
N SER A 83 2.21 -7.15 -2.67
CA SER A 83 2.67 -6.20 -3.68
C SER A 83 4.20 -6.19 -3.78
N SER A 84 4.94 -6.23 -2.67
CA SER A 84 6.40 -6.27 -2.68
C SER A 84 6.98 -7.51 -3.35
N THR A 85 6.33 -8.67 -3.22
CA THR A 85 6.74 -9.91 -3.90
C THR A 85 6.40 -9.83 -5.37
N PHE A 86 5.22 -9.32 -5.75
CA PHE A 86 4.84 -9.13 -7.16
C PHE A 86 5.81 -8.20 -7.89
N ILE A 87 6.27 -7.14 -7.24
CA ILE A 87 7.22 -6.17 -7.81
C ILE A 87 8.68 -6.41 -7.42
N HIS A 88 9.00 -7.56 -6.84
CA HIS A 88 10.37 -8.01 -6.58
C HIS A 88 11.20 -7.04 -5.70
N TYR A 89 10.62 -6.38 -4.70
CA TYR A 89 11.41 -5.62 -3.71
C TYR A 89 12.08 -6.53 -2.67
N LEU A 90 11.38 -7.59 -2.25
CA LEU A 90 11.80 -8.51 -1.21
C LEU A 90 11.38 -9.93 -1.55
N ASN A 91 12.12 -10.90 -1.02
CA ASN A 91 11.86 -12.33 -1.19
C ASN A 91 12.39 -13.10 0.03
N CYS A 92 11.65 -14.08 0.54
CA CYS A 92 12.14 -15.04 1.52
C CYS A 92 11.79 -16.51 1.19
N GLY A 93 11.21 -16.78 0.02
CA GLY A 93 11.01 -18.14 -0.50
C GLY A 93 9.64 -18.77 -0.20
N TYR A 94 8.64 -18.00 0.23
CA TYR A 94 7.28 -18.51 0.40
C TYR A 94 6.53 -18.68 -0.93
N GLY A 95 5.31 -19.25 -0.87
CA GLY A 95 4.43 -19.41 -2.03
C GLY A 95 3.99 -18.08 -2.65
N THR A 96 3.96 -16.99 -1.88
CA THR A 96 3.61 -15.64 -2.34
C THR A 96 4.55 -15.11 -3.42
N GLU A 97 5.82 -15.51 -3.39
CA GLU A 97 6.85 -15.20 -4.39
C GLU A 97 6.72 -16.04 -5.66
N ARG A 98 5.92 -17.10 -5.61
CA ARG A 98 5.43 -17.86 -6.78
C ARG A 98 3.99 -17.45 -7.14
N ASN A 99 3.57 -16.26 -6.73
CA ASN A 99 2.25 -15.66 -6.96
C ASN A 99 1.06 -16.39 -6.32
N ALA A 100 1.31 -17.31 -5.39
CA ALA A 100 0.24 -18.07 -4.77
C ALA A 100 -0.55 -17.24 -3.74
N PHE A 101 -1.87 -17.40 -3.75
CA PHE A 101 -2.74 -16.96 -2.66
C PHE A 101 -2.78 -18.08 -1.60
N VAL A 102 -1.81 -18.06 -0.68
CA VAL A 102 -1.61 -19.08 0.35
C VAL A 102 -1.92 -18.54 1.74
N ASN A 103 -2.32 -19.43 2.65
CA ASN A 103 -2.49 -19.14 4.09
C ASN A 103 -3.50 -18.03 4.41
N GLY A 104 -4.39 -17.70 3.46
CA GLY A 104 -5.40 -16.66 3.59
C GLY A 104 -4.83 -15.24 3.58
N TYR A 105 -3.59 -15.03 3.12
CA TYR A 105 -2.94 -13.72 3.16
C TYR A 105 -3.68 -12.67 2.31
N GLU A 106 -4.23 -13.08 1.17
CA GLU A 106 -5.10 -12.25 0.33
C GLU A 106 -6.34 -11.80 1.09
N GLY A 107 -6.95 -12.67 1.89
CA GLY A 107 -8.15 -12.34 2.65
C GLY A 107 -7.90 -11.47 3.88
N ARG A 108 -6.68 -11.48 4.46
CA ARG A 108 -6.37 -10.71 5.68
C ARG A 108 -6.38 -9.21 5.45
N GLY A 109 -5.88 -8.73 4.32
CA GLY A 109 -5.85 -7.30 3.98
C GLY A 109 -7.26 -6.75 3.85
N TRP A 110 -8.10 -7.44 3.07
CA TRP A 110 -9.53 -7.15 2.97
C TRP A 110 -10.22 -7.12 4.33
N THR A 111 -10.10 -8.21 5.09
CA THR A 111 -10.80 -8.36 6.37
C THR A 111 -10.41 -7.25 7.33
N ARG A 112 -9.11 -6.93 7.47
CA ARG A 112 -8.65 -5.87 8.38
C ARG A 112 -9.03 -4.48 7.91
N PHE A 113 -9.02 -4.24 6.60
CA PHE A 113 -9.49 -2.96 6.08
C PHE A 113 -10.94 -2.69 6.50
N TYR A 114 -11.85 -3.66 6.31
CA TYR A 114 -13.26 -3.47 6.62
C TYR A 114 -13.62 -3.63 8.10
N THR A 115 -12.83 -4.35 8.89
CA THR A 115 -13.09 -4.55 10.33
C THR A 115 -12.35 -3.56 11.24
N VAL A 116 -11.30 -2.90 10.76
CA VAL A 116 -10.46 -1.99 11.57
C VAL A 116 -10.35 -0.62 10.92
N ALA A 117 -9.85 -0.52 9.69
CA ALA A 117 -9.53 0.78 9.09
C ALA A 117 -10.77 1.59 8.71
N ALA A 118 -11.72 0.98 7.99
CA ALA A 118 -12.95 1.66 7.57
C ALA A 118 -13.80 2.11 8.79
N PRO A 119 -13.98 1.29 9.85
CA PRO A 119 -14.62 1.76 11.08
C PRO A 119 -13.86 2.87 11.80
N ALA A 120 -12.51 2.78 11.91
CA ALA A 120 -11.72 3.84 12.53
C ALA A 120 -11.86 5.17 11.80
N LEU A 121 -11.88 5.14 10.46
CA LEU A 121 -12.15 6.31 9.63
C LEU A 121 -13.57 6.86 9.86
N ALA A 122 -14.58 6.00 9.90
CA ALA A 122 -15.97 6.41 10.16
C ALA A 122 -16.10 7.09 11.53
N ASN A 123 -15.47 6.54 12.57
CA ASN A 123 -15.43 7.15 13.91
C ASN A 123 -14.74 8.51 13.90
N ALA A 124 -13.66 8.66 13.13
CA ALA A 124 -12.98 9.95 12.99
C ALA A 124 -13.84 11.00 12.28
N PHE A 125 -14.61 10.60 11.25
CA PHE A 125 -15.60 11.47 10.60
C PHE A 125 -16.68 11.91 11.59
N LYS A 126 -17.24 10.97 12.36
CA LYS A 126 -18.26 11.24 13.38
C LYS A 126 -17.76 12.23 14.43
N ALA A 127 -16.60 11.95 15.02
CA ALA A 127 -16.00 12.82 16.04
C ALA A 127 -15.59 14.19 15.49
N SER A 128 -15.41 14.33 14.16
CA SER A 128 -15.07 15.60 13.51
C SER A 128 -16.27 16.37 12.96
N GLU A 129 -17.51 15.91 13.22
CA GLU A 129 -18.72 16.60 12.80
C GLU A 129 -18.71 18.08 13.25
N GLY A 130 -19.04 18.98 12.32
CA GLY A 130 -19.02 20.43 12.56
C GLY A 130 -17.65 21.11 12.40
N ASN A 131 -16.57 20.36 12.16
CA ASN A 131 -15.23 20.92 11.88
C ASN A 131 -14.85 20.71 10.41
N ALA A 132 -15.01 21.74 9.58
CA ALA A 132 -14.82 21.64 8.13
C ALA A 132 -13.39 21.24 7.73
N GLU A 133 -12.37 21.81 8.37
CA GLU A 133 -10.97 21.52 8.09
C GLU A 133 -10.58 20.09 8.50
N ALA A 134 -11.08 19.60 9.64
CA ALA A 134 -10.87 18.22 10.05
C ALA A 134 -11.54 17.24 9.08
N LEU A 135 -12.77 17.52 8.65
CA LEU A 135 -13.46 16.72 7.65
C LEU A 135 -12.73 16.73 6.30
N ALA A 136 -12.13 17.86 5.89
CA ALA A 136 -11.32 17.94 4.67
C ALA A 136 -10.07 17.05 4.75
N VAL A 137 -9.36 17.05 5.89
CA VAL A 137 -8.22 16.14 6.12
C VAL A 137 -8.67 14.67 6.04
N LEU A 138 -9.80 14.33 6.66
CA LEU A 138 -10.35 12.97 6.64
C LEU A 138 -10.79 12.52 5.24
N LYS A 139 -11.30 13.43 4.39
CA LYS A 139 -11.59 13.13 2.97
C LYS A 139 -10.32 12.75 2.21
N ILE A 140 -9.23 13.49 2.40
CA ILE A 140 -7.93 13.17 1.78
C ILE A 140 -7.45 11.79 2.25
N TRP A 141 -7.56 11.52 3.55
CA TRP A 141 -7.17 10.23 4.12
C TRP A 141 -8.04 9.07 3.60
N LYS A 142 -9.35 9.29 3.47
CA LYS A 142 -10.28 8.32 2.85
C LYS A 142 -9.83 7.94 1.44
N VAL A 143 -9.46 8.92 0.62
CA VAL A 143 -8.99 8.69 -0.74
C VAL A 143 -7.71 7.85 -0.74
N PHE A 144 -6.73 8.16 0.11
CA PHE A 144 -5.52 7.35 0.24
C PHE A 144 -5.82 5.89 0.66
N MET A 145 -6.68 5.71 1.66
CA MET A 145 -7.06 4.39 2.17
C MET A 145 -7.73 3.52 1.11
N TYR A 146 -8.75 4.07 0.44
CA TYR A 146 -9.51 3.31 -0.56
C TYR A 146 -8.79 3.20 -1.90
N ASN A 147 -7.86 4.11 -2.24
CA ASN A 147 -7.04 3.98 -3.45
C ASN A 147 -6.20 2.70 -3.41
N GLN A 148 -5.58 2.39 -2.27
CA GLN A 148 -4.86 1.13 -2.06
C GLN A 148 -5.74 -0.08 -2.31
N MET A 149 -6.98 -0.07 -1.80
CA MET A 149 -7.91 -1.20 -1.91
C MET A 149 -8.44 -1.37 -3.33
N VAL A 150 -8.91 -0.29 -3.97
CA VAL A 150 -9.48 -0.37 -5.32
C VAL A 150 -8.41 -0.74 -6.36
N ASP A 151 -7.17 -0.28 -6.18
CA ASP A 151 -6.05 -0.63 -7.06
C ASP A 151 -5.51 -2.04 -6.78
N ALA A 152 -5.85 -2.65 -5.65
CA ALA A 152 -5.49 -4.04 -5.34
C ALA A 152 -6.55 -5.04 -5.82
N TYR A 153 -7.83 -4.79 -5.56
CA TYR A 153 -8.91 -5.77 -5.75
C TYR A 153 -9.84 -5.47 -6.93
N GLY A 154 -9.94 -4.21 -7.38
CA GLY A 154 -10.94 -3.78 -8.35
C GLY A 154 -12.21 -3.23 -7.68
N PRO A 155 -13.42 -3.56 -8.16
CA PRO A 155 -14.66 -3.16 -7.50
C PRO A 155 -14.69 -3.62 -6.04
N ILE A 156 -15.13 -2.76 -5.12
CA ILE A 156 -15.13 -3.01 -3.67
C ILE A 156 -16.28 -2.28 -2.97
N PRO A 157 -16.71 -2.69 -1.76
CA PRO A 157 -17.59 -1.87 -0.93
C PRO A 157 -16.97 -0.51 -0.62
N TYR A 158 -17.60 0.59 -1.04
CA TYR A 158 -17.05 1.94 -0.85
C TYR A 158 -18.06 2.94 -0.29
N THR A 159 -19.16 3.23 -0.98
CA THR A 159 -20.15 4.22 -0.52
C THR A 159 -20.95 3.73 0.67
N GLU A 160 -21.23 2.42 0.69
CA GLU A 160 -22.02 1.76 1.72
C GLU A 160 -21.16 1.02 2.75
N ALA A 161 -19.83 1.07 2.63
CA ALA A 161 -18.93 0.43 3.59
C ALA A 161 -19.13 0.99 5.01
N GLY A 162 -19.19 0.09 6.00
CA GLY A 162 -19.33 0.45 7.42
C GLY A 162 -20.74 0.87 7.86
N ASN A 163 -21.77 0.64 7.04
CA ASN A 163 -23.16 1.00 7.37
C ASN A 163 -23.88 -0.02 8.28
N GLY A 164 -23.17 -1.03 8.79
CA GLY A 164 -23.73 -2.08 9.64
C GLY A 164 -24.66 -3.08 8.95
N LYS A 165 -24.84 -3.01 7.63
CA LYS A 165 -25.64 -3.98 6.88
C LYS A 165 -24.88 -5.31 6.74
N GLU A 166 -25.64 -6.41 6.73
CA GLU A 166 -25.12 -7.76 6.52
C GLU A 166 -24.55 -7.95 5.10
N LYS A 167 -25.17 -7.30 4.10
CA LYS A 167 -24.71 -7.30 2.72
C LYS A 167 -24.41 -5.87 2.28
N VAL A 168 -23.21 -5.65 1.77
CA VAL A 168 -22.75 -4.34 1.31
C VAL A 168 -22.40 -4.42 -0.18
N PRO A 169 -23.04 -3.60 -1.04
CA PRO A 169 -22.79 -3.62 -2.48
C PRO A 169 -21.38 -3.16 -2.83
N TYR A 170 -20.86 -3.64 -3.96
CA TYR A 170 -19.56 -3.24 -4.47
C TYR A 170 -19.73 -2.07 -5.44
N ASP A 171 -18.91 -1.04 -5.30
CA ASP A 171 -18.86 0.07 -6.25
C ASP A 171 -17.81 -0.21 -7.33
N SER A 172 -18.10 0.21 -8.56
CA SER A 172 -17.16 0.08 -9.67
C SER A 172 -15.91 0.93 -9.45
N VAL A 173 -14.77 0.49 -9.98
CA VAL A 173 -13.51 1.27 -9.95
C VAL A 173 -13.71 2.67 -10.52
N GLU A 174 -14.43 2.80 -11.64
CA GLU A 174 -14.73 4.08 -12.28
C GLU A 174 -15.45 5.05 -11.35
N PHE A 175 -16.55 4.60 -10.72
CA PHE A 175 -17.30 5.42 -9.77
C PHE A 175 -16.42 5.88 -8.60
N ILE A 176 -15.62 4.98 -8.03
CA ILE A 176 -14.74 5.28 -6.90
C ILE A 176 -13.70 6.34 -7.30
N TYR A 177 -13.12 6.26 -8.50
CA TYR A 177 -12.17 7.25 -9.01
C TYR A 177 -12.82 8.64 -9.21
N GLU A 178 -14.05 8.70 -9.71
CA GLU A 178 -14.78 9.97 -9.80
C GLU A 178 -15.02 10.60 -8.42
N ASP A 179 -15.42 9.79 -7.44
CA ASP A 179 -15.60 10.28 -6.08
C ASP A 179 -14.27 10.70 -5.43
N PHE A 180 -13.16 10.01 -5.73
CA PHE A 180 -11.84 10.46 -5.26
C PHE A 180 -11.49 11.86 -5.77
N PHE A 181 -11.66 12.14 -7.06
CA PHE A 181 -11.38 13.47 -7.60
C PHE A 181 -12.28 14.53 -6.97
N LYS A 182 -13.56 14.22 -6.76
CA LYS A 182 -14.50 15.10 -6.08
C LYS A 182 -14.09 15.39 -4.64
N LEU A 183 -13.78 14.36 -3.85
CA LEU A 183 -13.39 14.50 -2.44
C LEU A 183 -12.11 15.31 -2.28
N LEU A 184 -11.12 15.11 -3.15
CA LEU A 184 -9.87 15.87 -3.14
C LEU A 184 -10.10 17.34 -3.55
N ASP A 185 -10.98 17.61 -4.50
CA ASP A 185 -11.33 18.98 -4.91
C ASP A 185 -12.05 19.73 -3.79
N GLU A 186 -13.04 19.09 -3.15
CA GLU A 186 -13.73 19.64 -1.97
C GLU A 186 -12.76 19.90 -0.81
N ALA A 187 -11.85 18.97 -0.53
CA ALA A 187 -10.87 19.13 0.54
C ALA A 187 -9.89 20.27 0.25
N ASN A 188 -9.40 20.38 -0.99
CA ASN A 188 -8.53 21.49 -1.38
C ASN A 188 -9.27 22.83 -1.30
N ALA A 189 -10.55 22.91 -1.69
CA ALA A 189 -11.34 24.13 -1.57
C ALA A 189 -11.46 24.59 -0.10
N VAL A 190 -11.75 23.68 0.82
CA VAL A 190 -11.81 23.99 2.25
C VAL A 190 -10.44 24.43 2.77
N LEU A 191 -9.40 23.61 2.59
CA LEU A 191 -8.07 23.87 3.17
C LEU A 191 -7.38 25.09 2.56
N SER A 192 -7.62 25.42 1.28
CA SER A 192 -7.08 26.63 0.65
C SER A 192 -7.75 27.92 1.15
N SER A 193 -8.99 27.83 1.63
CA SER A 193 -9.73 28.95 2.23
C SER A 193 -9.52 29.10 3.74
N SER A 194 -8.87 28.13 4.38
CA SER A 194 -8.64 28.14 5.83
C SER A 194 -7.73 29.29 6.25
N SER A 195 -8.13 30.00 7.30
CA SER A 195 -7.31 31.03 7.94
C SER A 195 -6.43 30.49 9.06
N THR A 196 -6.50 29.19 9.36
CA THR A 196 -5.73 28.55 10.43
C THR A 196 -4.54 27.80 9.86
N ALA A 197 -3.40 27.85 10.56
CA ALA A 197 -2.21 27.11 10.14
C ALA A 197 -2.28 25.61 10.45
N SER A 198 -3.12 25.22 11.43
CA SER A 198 -3.25 23.85 11.91
C SER A 198 -4.67 23.54 12.35
N VAL A 199 -5.13 22.33 12.04
CA VAL A 199 -6.41 21.77 12.48
C VAL A 199 -6.27 21.31 13.94
N ALA A 200 -6.61 22.20 14.88
CA ALA A 200 -6.33 22.01 16.31
C ALA A 200 -6.90 20.72 16.91
N SER A 201 -8.07 20.25 16.44
CA SER A 201 -8.70 19.00 16.91
C SER A 201 -7.93 17.74 16.52
N LEU A 202 -7.12 17.80 15.45
CA LEU A 202 -6.33 16.68 14.95
C LEU A 202 -4.86 16.78 15.34
N ALA A 203 -4.34 18.01 15.49
CA ALA A 203 -2.91 18.30 15.65
C ALA A 203 -2.17 17.49 16.74
N PRO A 204 -2.73 17.23 17.94
CA PRO A 204 -2.04 16.47 18.98
C PRO A 204 -1.78 15.01 18.62
N ASN A 205 -2.59 14.45 17.71
CA ASN A 205 -2.61 13.02 17.38
C ASN A 205 -2.24 12.76 15.91
N ASP A 206 -2.17 13.80 15.07
CA ASP A 206 -1.70 13.69 13.69
C ASP A 206 -0.19 13.39 13.65
N ARG A 207 0.11 12.12 13.40
CA ARG A 207 1.48 11.59 13.30
C ARG A 207 2.11 11.76 11.91
N VAL A 208 1.40 12.37 10.96
CA VAL A 208 1.90 12.67 9.62
C VAL A 208 2.36 14.13 9.54
N TYR A 209 1.46 15.07 9.79
CA TYR A 209 1.72 16.50 9.61
C TYR A 209 1.41 17.38 10.82
N SER A 210 1.10 16.79 11.97
CA SER A 210 0.84 17.51 13.22
C SER A 210 -0.24 18.60 13.05
N GLY A 211 -1.27 18.30 12.27
CA GLY A 211 -2.44 19.12 11.98
C GLY A 211 -2.23 20.16 10.88
N SER A 212 -1.05 20.24 10.26
CA SER A 212 -0.73 21.31 9.29
C SER A 212 -1.70 21.34 8.11
N VAL A 213 -2.46 22.43 8.00
CA VAL A 213 -3.44 22.67 6.93
C VAL A 213 -2.76 22.65 5.57
N ASP A 214 -1.63 23.35 5.44
CA ASP A 214 -0.91 23.47 4.16
C ASP A 214 -0.34 22.13 3.70
N LYS A 215 0.28 21.35 4.60
CA LYS A 215 0.85 20.04 4.23
C LYS A 215 -0.23 19.03 3.85
N TRP A 216 -1.37 19.00 4.55
CA TRP A 216 -2.51 18.16 4.16
C TRP A 216 -3.06 18.56 2.79
N ARG A 217 -3.21 19.86 2.51
CA ARG A 217 -3.63 20.36 1.20
C ARG A 217 -2.67 19.93 0.09
N ILE A 218 -1.37 20.09 0.30
CA ILE A 218 -0.32 19.66 -0.63
C ILE A 218 -0.36 18.14 -0.87
N PHE A 219 -0.56 17.35 0.19
CA PHE A 219 -0.71 15.90 0.07
C PHE A 219 -1.96 15.53 -0.74
N GLY A 220 -3.11 16.15 -0.49
CA GLY A 220 -4.34 15.94 -1.26
C GLY A 220 -4.17 16.24 -2.75
N ASN A 221 -3.53 17.36 -3.10
CA ASN A 221 -3.21 17.68 -4.50
C ASN A 221 -2.21 16.70 -5.12
N SER A 222 -1.24 16.21 -4.34
CA SER A 222 -0.28 15.21 -4.80
C SER A 222 -0.95 13.87 -5.09
N MET A 223 -1.93 13.47 -4.26
CA MET A 223 -2.81 12.33 -4.52
C MET A 223 -3.63 12.54 -5.79
N ARG A 224 -4.18 13.74 -6.02
CA ARG A 224 -4.92 14.08 -7.25
C ARG A 224 -4.07 13.86 -8.50
N LEU A 225 -2.79 14.25 -8.46
CA LEU A 225 -1.85 13.99 -9.57
C LEU A 225 -1.59 12.49 -9.78
N ARG A 226 -1.34 11.73 -8.70
CA ARG A 226 -1.15 10.27 -8.78
C ARG A 226 -2.34 9.58 -9.44
N LEU A 227 -3.55 9.90 -8.99
CA LEU A 227 -4.80 9.34 -9.52
C LEU A 227 -5.03 9.75 -10.99
N ALA A 228 -4.70 10.99 -11.34
CA ALA A 228 -4.79 11.48 -12.71
C ALA A 228 -3.86 10.70 -13.65
N LEU A 229 -2.61 10.44 -13.24
CA LEU A 229 -1.72 9.56 -14.00
C LEU A 229 -2.24 8.13 -14.05
N ARG A 230 -2.86 7.63 -12.97
CA ARG A 230 -3.40 6.26 -12.96
C ARG A 230 -4.35 6.01 -14.13
N ILE A 231 -5.23 6.97 -14.41
CA ILE A 231 -6.22 6.87 -15.48
C ILE A 231 -5.73 7.39 -16.83
N SER A 232 -4.44 7.73 -16.99
CA SER A 232 -3.91 8.39 -18.19
C SER A 232 -4.11 7.62 -19.50
N ASP A 233 -4.11 6.29 -19.44
CA ASP A 233 -4.39 5.44 -20.61
C ASP A 233 -5.89 5.19 -20.82
N LYS A 234 -6.67 5.21 -19.73
CA LYS A 234 -8.10 4.95 -19.72
C LYS A 234 -8.93 6.15 -20.16
N ASP A 235 -8.61 7.32 -19.62
CA ASP A 235 -9.24 8.61 -19.94
C ASP A 235 -8.17 9.72 -19.97
N PRO A 236 -7.43 9.85 -21.10
CA PRO A 236 -6.34 10.82 -21.22
C PRO A 236 -6.80 12.28 -21.04
N GLY A 237 -8.04 12.60 -21.40
CA GLY A 237 -8.58 13.96 -21.31
C GLY A 237 -8.85 14.37 -19.87
N LYS A 238 -9.51 13.50 -19.10
CA LYS A 238 -9.71 13.71 -17.67
C LYS A 238 -8.40 13.67 -16.91
N ALA A 239 -7.52 12.72 -17.22
CA ALA A 239 -6.18 12.64 -16.65
C ALA A 239 -5.43 13.98 -16.77
N LYS A 240 -5.36 14.55 -17.98
CA LYS A 240 -4.73 15.86 -18.20
C LYS A 240 -5.38 16.95 -17.34
N THR A 241 -6.71 17.04 -17.35
CA THR A 241 -7.45 18.06 -16.62
C THR A 241 -7.17 18.00 -15.11
N GLN A 242 -7.21 16.79 -14.54
CA GLN A 242 -6.99 16.57 -13.11
C GLN A 242 -5.52 16.80 -12.72
N ALA A 243 -4.57 16.38 -13.56
CA ALA A 243 -3.14 16.56 -13.32
C ALA A 243 -2.72 18.04 -13.33
N GLU A 244 -3.18 18.80 -14.33
CA GLU A 244 -2.86 20.24 -14.42
C GLU A 244 -3.52 21.03 -13.28
N ALA A 245 -4.76 20.70 -12.91
CA ALA A 245 -5.42 21.30 -11.75
C ALA A 245 -4.68 21.00 -10.44
N ALA A 246 -4.22 19.77 -10.25
CA ALA A 246 -3.42 19.39 -9.08
C ALA A 246 -2.12 20.21 -8.99
N VAL A 247 -1.35 20.28 -10.07
CA VAL A 247 -0.08 21.02 -10.11
C VAL A 247 -0.31 22.52 -9.87
N ALA A 248 -1.34 23.10 -10.49
CA ALA A 248 -1.70 24.51 -10.29
C ALA A 248 -2.13 24.82 -8.85
N ALA A 249 -2.82 23.90 -8.18
CA ALA A 249 -3.21 24.03 -6.78
C ALA A 249 -2.02 23.84 -5.81
N GLY A 250 -0.91 23.27 -6.27
CA GLY A 250 0.31 23.05 -5.50
C GLY A 250 0.43 21.62 -4.98
N VAL A 251 1.46 20.93 -5.46
CA VAL A 251 1.86 19.56 -5.10
C VAL A 251 3.21 19.54 -4.38
N MET A 252 3.62 18.40 -3.83
CA MET A 252 4.90 18.27 -3.10
C MET A 252 6.09 18.73 -3.94
N GLN A 253 6.93 19.58 -3.35
CA GLN A 253 8.15 20.15 -3.95
C GLN A 253 9.42 19.77 -3.18
N THR A 254 9.34 19.48 -1.88
CA THR A 254 10.50 19.17 -1.03
C THR A 254 10.24 17.98 -0.12
N ASN A 255 11.30 17.31 0.35
CA ASN A 255 11.17 16.16 1.26
C ASN A 255 10.49 16.51 2.60
N ASP A 256 10.50 17.78 3.04
CA ASP A 256 9.78 18.22 4.24
C ASP A 256 8.24 18.20 4.06
N GLN A 257 7.78 18.14 2.80
CA GLN A 257 6.37 18.01 2.44
C GLN A 257 5.96 16.55 2.21
N SER A 258 6.90 15.61 2.13
CA SER A 258 6.61 14.17 2.04
C SER A 258 5.77 13.69 3.23
N ALA A 259 4.86 12.75 2.97
CA ALA A 259 4.02 12.14 3.98
C ALA A 259 4.73 10.95 4.62
N PHE A 260 5.08 11.07 5.90
CA PHE A 260 5.59 9.96 6.71
C PHE A 260 4.71 9.77 7.93
N PHE A 261 4.33 8.54 8.25
CA PHE A 261 3.78 8.24 9.56
C PHE A 261 4.93 8.07 10.56
N LYS A 262 4.96 8.90 11.61
CA LYS A 262 5.97 8.80 12.67
C LYS A 262 5.76 7.53 13.49
N ALA A 263 6.69 6.58 13.43
CA ALA A 263 6.58 5.32 14.18
C ALA A 263 6.68 5.54 15.72
N SER A 264 6.21 4.58 16.51
CA SER A 264 6.37 4.54 17.97
C SER A 264 6.32 3.11 18.50
N ASN A 265 6.55 2.90 19.79
CA ASN A 265 6.42 1.57 20.42
C ASN A 265 5.00 0.96 20.29
N ILE A 266 3.95 1.78 20.24
CA ILE A 266 2.55 1.32 20.14
C ILE A 266 2.05 1.28 18.69
N THR A 267 2.71 2.02 17.79
CA THR A 267 2.42 2.07 16.35
C THR A 267 3.73 1.94 15.56
N PRO A 268 4.41 0.79 15.64
CA PRO A 268 5.72 0.62 15.03
C PRO A 268 5.62 0.36 13.53
N ASN A 269 6.74 0.49 12.81
CA ASN A 269 6.79 0.02 11.43
C ASN A 269 6.95 -1.50 11.41
N ASN A 270 5.89 -2.20 11.00
CA ASN A 270 5.86 -3.66 11.01
C ASN A 270 6.72 -4.30 9.92
N LEU A 271 7.08 -3.56 8.85
CA LEU A 271 8.03 -4.05 7.85
C LEU A 271 9.35 -4.44 8.52
N ASN A 272 9.78 -3.68 9.55
CA ASN A 272 10.95 -4.02 10.38
C ASN A 272 10.89 -5.43 10.93
N MET A 273 9.76 -5.75 11.58
CA MET A 273 9.55 -7.03 12.23
C MET A 273 9.53 -8.16 11.21
N ILE A 274 8.80 -7.97 10.11
CA ILE A 274 8.68 -8.94 9.02
C ILE A 274 10.05 -9.27 8.42
N VAL A 275 10.82 -8.27 7.99
CA VAL A 275 12.09 -8.53 7.31
C VAL A 275 13.11 -9.15 8.25
N ASN A 276 13.22 -8.65 9.48
CA ASN A 276 14.19 -9.15 10.45
C ASN A 276 13.83 -10.53 11.01
N SER A 277 12.54 -10.81 11.20
CA SER A 277 12.10 -12.08 11.82
C SER A 277 11.90 -13.19 10.80
N TRP A 278 11.51 -12.87 9.56
CA TRP A 278 11.12 -13.87 8.55
C TRP A 278 12.18 -14.03 7.45
N GLY A 279 13.30 -13.30 7.53
CA GLY A 279 14.47 -13.53 6.68
C GLY A 279 14.31 -13.05 5.24
N TYR A 280 13.56 -11.98 5.01
CA TYR A 280 13.48 -11.36 3.69
C TYR A 280 14.82 -10.77 3.27
N VAL A 281 15.16 -10.96 2.00
CA VAL A 281 16.43 -10.57 1.40
C VAL A 281 16.21 -9.77 0.11
N MET A 282 17.28 -9.08 -0.33
CA MET A 282 17.34 -8.41 -1.62
C MET A 282 16.99 -9.38 -2.76
N THR A 283 16.24 -8.93 -3.75
CA THR A 283 15.94 -9.76 -4.93
C THR A 283 16.98 -9.62 -6.03
N ALA A 284 17.02 -10.58 -6.96
CA ALA A 284 17.86 -10.50 -8.16
C ALA A 284 17.53 -9.29 -9.06
N SER A 285 16.27 -8.80 -9.01
CA SER A 285 15.87 -7.60 -9.76
C SER A 285 16.47 -6.33 -9.15
N MET A 286 16.41 -6.20 -7.82
CA MET A 286 17.06 -5.10 -7.09
C MET A 286 18.58 -5.12 -7.27
N GLU A 287 19.21 -6.30 -7.16
CA GLU A 287 20.65 -6.44 -7.41
C GLU A 287 21.04 -5.93 -8.80
N SER A 288 20.35 -6.41 -9.84
CA SER A 288 20.66 -6.07 -11.23
C SER A 288 20.66 -4.57 -11.48
N ILE A 289 19.65 -3.87 -10.97
CA ILE A 289 19.50 -2.42 -11.14
C ILE A 289 20.51 -1.67 -10.27
N LEU A 290 20.57 -1.95 -8.97
CA LEU A 290 21.35 -1.17 -8.01
C LEU A 290 22.86 -1.35 -8.21
N VAL A 291 23.32 -2.59 -8.41
CA VAL A 291 24.74 -2.87 -8.68
C VAL A 291 25.13 -2.29 -10.04
N GLY A 292 24.32 -2.51 -11.08
CA GLY A 292 24.66 -2.04 -12.42
C GLY A 292 24.68 -0.52 -12.56
N TYR A 293 23.83 0.21 -11.85
CA TYR A 293 23.88 1.67 -11.81
C TYR A 293 24.93 2.25 -10.87
N ASN A 294 25.65 1.42 -10.11
CA ASN A 294 26.45 1.89 -8.98
C ASN A 294 25.61 2.81 -8.07
N ASP A 295 24.38 2.38 -7.79
CA ASP A 295 23.40 3.22 -7.10
C ASP A 295 23.84 3.48 -5.65
N PRO A 296 23.99 4.74 -5.22
CA PRO A 296 24.46 5.06 -3.88
C PRO A 296 23.46 4.64 -2.80
N ARG A 297 22.21 4.30 -3.16
CA ARG A 297 21.23 3.72 -2.24
C ARG A 297 21.51 2.25 -1.92
N LEU A 298 22.32 1.53 -2.71
CA LEU A 298 22.58 0.10 -2.52
C LEU A 298 23.07 -0.22 -1.11
N SER A 299 24.10 0.48 -0.63
CA SER A 299 24.65 0.28 0.71
C SER A 299 23.83 0.93 1.82
N LYS A 300 22.80 1.71 1.48
CA LYS A 300 21.76 2.15 2.44
C LYS A 300 20.69 1.09 2.58
N TRP A 301 20.38 0.39 1.51
CA TRP A 301 19.27 -0.55 1.49
C TRP A 301 19.64 -1.97 1.90
N PHE A 302 20.82 -2.42 1.48
CA PHE A 302 21.21 -3.81 1.61
C PHE A 302 22.66 -3.96 2.11
N ALA A 303 22.90 -5.06 2.80
CA ALA A 303 24.22 -5.53 3.18
C ALA A 303 24.73 -6.55 2.15
N PRO A 304 26.03 -6.52 1.79
CA PRO A 304 26.62 -7.61 1.04
C PRO A 304 26.66 -8.89 1.90
N ILE A 305 26.77 -10.05 1.25
CA ILE A 305 27.06 -11.30 1.97
C ILE A 305 28.51 -11.29 2.49
N ASP A 306 28.89 -12.27 3.32
CA ASP A 306 30.21 -12.35 4.00
C ASP A 306 31.44 -12.20 3.08
N THR A 307 31.30 -12.50 1.78
CA THR A 307 32.36 -12.33 0.77
C THR A 307 32.45 -10.91 0.19
N GLY A 308 31.66 -9.95 0.68
CA GLY A 308 31.56 -8.58 0.17
C GLY A 308 30.74 -8.43 -1.11
N VAL A 309 30.07 -9.50 -1.58
CA VAL A 309 29.28 -9.50 -2.81
C VAL A 309 27.82 -9.18 -2.50
N TYR A 310 27.21 -8.31 -3.30
CA TYR A 310 25.75 -8.17 -3.32
C TYR A 310 25.15 -9.30 -4.14
N ARG A 311 24.30 -10.14 -3.53
CA ARG A 311 23.64 -11.26 -4.21
C ARG A 311 22.15 -11.25 -3.91
N GLY A 312 21.35 -11.03 -4.94
CA GLY A 312 19.90 -11.04 -4.88
C GLY A 312 19.32 -12.44 -5.04
N ASN A 313 18.22 -12.71 -4.34
CA ASN A 313 17.44 -13.93 -4.44
C ASN A 313 16.43 -13.84 -5.61
N PRO A 314 16.47 -14.75 -6.60
CA PRO A 314 15.46 -14.80 -7.66
C PRO A 314 14.06 -15.04 -7.10
N VAL A 315 13.09 -14.24 -7.56
CA VAL A 315 11.68 -14.43 -7.22
C VAL A 315 11.13 -15.61 -8.01
N GLY A 316 10.30 -16.43 -7.36
CA GLY A 316 9.72 -17.63 -7.97
C GLY A 316 10.57 -18.90 -7.89
N GLY A 317 11.63 -18.90 -7.07
CA GLY A 317 12.41 -20.11 -6.82
C GLY A 317 11.54 -21.22 -6.21
N LEU A 318 11.79 -22.47 -6.60
CA LEU A 318 11.16 -23.64 -5.98
C LEU A 318 11.68 -23.82 -4.54
N GLU A 319 10.88 -24.49 -3.70
CA GLU A 319 11.29 -24.82 -2.34
C GLU A 319 12.62 -25.58 -2.35
N ASP A 320 13.52 -25.20 -1.44
CA ASP A 320 14.90 -25.71 -1.32
C ASP A 320 15.83 -25.53 -2.54
N GLN A 321 15.39 -24.90 -3.64
CA GLN A 321 16.17 -24.76 -4.87
C GLN A 321 17.57 -24.16 -4.63
N PHE A 322 17.67 -23.23 -3.68
CA PHE A 322 18.90 -22.51 -3.38
C PHE A 322 19.66 -23.05 -2.16
N GLY A 323 19.15 -24.09 -1.48
CA GLY A 323 19.78 -24.74 -0.34
C GLY A 323 20.29 -23.73 0.71
N THR A 324 21.60 -23.76 0.98
CA THR A 324 22.27 -22.88 1.95
C THR A 324 22.85 -21.61 1.36
N THR A 325 22.54 -21.29 0.09
CA THR A 325 23.04 -20.10 -0.60
C THR A 325 22.65 -18.84 0.17
N LYS A 326 23.65 -18.00 0.47
CA LYS A 326 23.45 -16.72 1.15
C LYS A 326 23.09 -15.63 0.14
N PHE A 327 22.13 -14.80 0.55
CA PHE A 327 21.66 -13.63 -0.17
C PHE A 327 21.83 -12.38 0.68
N SER A 328 21.92 -11.22 0.03
CA SER A 328 22.08 -9.93 0.68
C SER A 328 20.86 -9.58 1.52
N ALA A 329 21.07 -9.34 2.81
CA ALA A 329 20.04 -8.91 3.73
C ALA A 329 19.75 -7.40 3.60
N PHE A 330 18.62 -6.97 4.15
CA PHE A 330 18.32 -5.55 4.31
C PHE A 330 19.23 -4.92 5.37
N ASN A 331 19.55 -3.64 5.21
CA ASN A 331 20.23 -2.86 6.24
C ASN A 331 19.25 -2.34 7.30
N ASN A 332 19.78 -2.10 8.49
CA ASN A 332 19.06 -1.44 9.58
C ASN A 332 18.61 -0.02 9.20
N ASP A 333 19.20 0.64 8.21
CA ASP A 333 18.76 1.97 7.73
C ASP A 333 17.38 1.91 7.03
N VAL A 334 17.01 0.78 6.42
CA VAL A 334 15.68 0.58 5.80
C VAL A 334 14.65 0.24 6.85
N MET A 335 15.03 -0.62 7.78
CA MET A 335 14.11 -1.28 8.67
C MET A 335 14.00 -0.54 10.02
N GLY A 336 15.08 0.09 10.47
CA GLY A 336 15.34 0.52 11.84
C GLY A 336 16.05 -0.56 12.68
N ASN A 337 16.69 -0.16 13.78
CA ASN A 337 17.40 -1.06 14.70
C ASN A 337 16.41 -1.68 15.70
N GLY A 338 15.54 -2.56 15.24
CA GLY A 338 14.55 -3.25 16.06
C GLY A 338 15.13 -4.42 16.86
N ALA A 339 16.32 -4.28 17.46
CA ALA A 339 16.85 -5.29 18.37
C ALA A 339 15.75 -5.63 19.39
N THR A 340 15.43 -6.93 19.51
CA THR A 340 14.22 -7.46 20.13
C THR A 340 13.80 -6.65 21.37
N ASN A 341 12.71 -5.88 21.22
CA ASN A 341 11.94 -5.11 22.23
C ASN A 341 12.01 -3.57 22.19
N ASN A 342 12.83 -2.91 21.35
CA ASN A 342 12.71 -1.44 21.14
C ASN A 342 12.17 -1.07 19.76
N LEU A 343 10.85 -1.19 19.58
CA LEU A 343 10.18 -0.95 18.29
C LEU A 343 10.05 0.55 17.93
N SER A 344 10.37 1.46 18.87
CA SER A 344 10.42 2.91 18.60
C SER A 344 11.62 3.35 17.77
N GLU A 345 12.62 2.47 17.61
CA GLU A 345 13.77 2.69 16.71
C GLU A 345 13.49 2.18 15.28
N THR A 346 12.25 1.78 14.99
CA THR A 346 11.84 1.44 13.61
C THR A 346 11.72 2.69 12.74
N LYS A 347 12.07 2.58 11.46
CA LYS A 347 11.99 3.71 10.51
C LYS A 347 10.54 4.20 10.40
N ASN A 348 10.34 5.52 10.33
CA ASN A 348 9.03 6.10 9.97
C ASN A 348 8.50 5.49 8.68
N ILE A 349 7.18 5.33 8.59
CA ILE A 349 6.54 4.63 7.47
C ILE A 349 6.28 5.64 6.35
N GLU A 350 6.70 5.28 5.14
CA GLU A 350 6.55 6.13 3.96
C GLU A 350 5.13 6.00 3.41
N ILE A 351 4.48 7.13 3.11
CA ILE A 351 3.11 7.16 2.57
C ILE A 351 3.13 7.69 1.13
N PHE A 352 3.76 8.85 0.94
CA PHE A 352 3.87 9.52 -0.36
C PHE A 352 5.06 10.47 -0.34
N MET A 353 6.03 10.25 -1.21
CA MET A 353 7.28 11.00 -1.23
C MET A 353 7.27 12.12 -2.30
N ALA A 354 7.97 13.21 -2.01
CA ALA A 354 8.16 14.29 -2.99
C ALA A 354 8.87 13.81 -4.27
N SER A 355 9.81 12.87 -4.15
CA SER A 355 10.49 12.22 -5.28
C SER A 355 9.50 11.58 -6.27
N GLU A 356 8.53 10.83 -5.76
CA GLU A 356 7.45 10.23 -6.55
C GLU A 356 6.62 11.30 -7.27
N ASN A 357 6.33 12.43 -6.61
CA ASN A 357 5.57 13.52 -7.20
C ASN A 357 6.32 14.15 -8.39
N TYR A 358 7.63 14.36 -8.27
CA TYR A 358 8.46 14.86 -9.37
C TYR A 358 8.55 13.89 -10.54
N LEU A 359 8.71 12.59 -10.27
CA LEU A 359 8.77 11.58 -11.33
C LEU A 359 7.41 11.43 -12.04
N SER A 360 6.31 11.59 -11.30
CA SER A 360 4.95 11.69 -11.84
C SER A 360 4.79 12.92 -12.74
N ARG A 361 5.29 14.09 -12.31
CA ARG A 361 5.31 15.31 -13.14
C ARG A 361 6.18 15.15 -14.38
N ALA A 362 7.31 14.44 -14.29
CA ALA A 362 8.16 14.16 -15.45
C ALA A 362 7.39 13.36 -16.52
N GLU A 363 6.63 12.34 -16.10
CA GLU A 363 5.75 11.59 -17.00
C GLU A 363 4.65 12.47 -17.60
N GLY A 364 3.98 13.28 -16.78
CA GLY A 364 2.96 14.23 -17.25
C GLY A 364 3.53 15.23 -18.28
N ALA A 365 4.77 15.67 -18.10
CA ALA A 365 5.45 16.54 -19.05
C ALA A 365 5.72 15.82 -20.39
N LEU A 366 6.08 14.53 -20.37
CA LEU A 366 6.17 13.71 -21.61
C LEU A 366 4.81 13.48 -22.27
N ASN A 367 3.72 13.59 -21.53
CA ASN A 367 2.35 13.58 -22.07
C ASN A 367 1.94 14.95 -22.64
N GLY A 368 2.80 15.97 -22.56
CA GLY A 368 2.51 17.33 -23.01
C GLY A 368 1.59 18.11 -22.07
N TRP A 369 1.55 17.75 -20.79
CA TRP A 369 0.76 18.45 -19.77
C TRP A 369 1.57 19.56 -19.09
N ASN A 370 0.88 20.55 -18.55
CA ASN A 370 1.48 21.67 -17.82
C ASN A 370 1.92 21.26 -16.40
N MET A 371 3.08 20.62 -16.30
CA MET A 371 3.58 20.05 -15.03
C MET A 371 4.55 20.97 -14.26
N GLY A 372 4.67 22.25 -14.65
CA GLY A 372 5.51 23.23 -13.96
C GLY A 372 7.02 22.97 -14.11
N GLY A 373 7.44 22.36 -15.23
CA GLY A 373 8.84 22.07 -15.57
C GLY A 373 8.91 21.16 -16.81
N ASP A 374 10.09 21.09 -17.44
CA ASP A 374 10.34 20.09 -18.48
C ASP A 374 10.61 18.69 -17.87
N ALA A 375 10.41 17.63 -18.67
CA ALA A 375 10.51 16.26 -18.19
C ALA A 375 11.89 15.90 -17.62
N LYS A 376 12.98 16.42 -18.21
CA LYS A 376 14.34 16.13 -17.76
C LYS A 376 14.60 16.76 -16.39
N THR A 377 14.32 18.05 -16.25
CA THR A 377 14.48 18.77 -14.99
C THR A 377 13.67 18.14 -13.87
N LEU A 378 12.43 17.72 -14.16
CA LEU A 378 11.57 17.04 -13.19
C LEU A 378 12.12 15.65 -12.82
N TYR A 379 12.57 14.87 -13.80
CA TYR A 379 13.19 13.56 -13.58
C TYR A 379 14.43 13.65 -12.69
N GLU A 380 15.37 14.52 -13.03
CA GLU A 380 16.60 14.71 -12.25
C GLU A 380 16.30 15.20 -10.83
N THR A 381 15.33 16.11 -10.68
CA THR A 381 14.92 16.59 -9.35
C THR A 381 14.28 15.48 -8.51
N GLY A 382 13.47 14.62 -9.12
CA GLY A 382 12.91 13.44 -8.45
C GLY A 382 13.99 12.49 -7.93
N ILE A 383 15.04 12.25 -8.72
CA ILE A 383 16.21 11.46 -8.29
C ILE A 383 16.92 12.14 -7.11
N ARG A 384 17.20 13.45 -7.20
CA ARG A 384 17.86 14.20 -6.12
C ARG A 384 17.08 14.09 -4.81
N LEU A 385 15.76 14.24 -4.86
CA LEU A 385 14.91 14.11 -3.68
C LEU A 385 14.91 12.68 -3.11
N SER A 386 14.89 11.66 -3.98
CA SER A 386 14.99 10.26 -3.56
C SER A 386 16.34 9.99 -2.89
N LEU A 387 17.46 10.44 -3.45
CA LEU A 387 18.78 10.28 -2.84
C LEU A 387 18.87 11.01 -1.50
N ALA A 388 18.39 12.26 -1.44
CA ALA A 388 18.40 13.06 -0.22
C ALA A 388 17.53 12.46 0.90
N GLN A 389 16.42 11.79 0.57
CA GLN A 389 15.60 11.05 1.54
C GLN A 389 16.40 9.97 2.28
N TRP A 390 17.40 9.39 1.62
CA TRP A 390 18.31 8.38 2.18
C TRP A 390 19.62 8.96 2.71
N GLY A 391 19.68 10.29 2.91
CA GLY A 391 20.85 11.00 3.44
C GLY A 391 22.00 11.17 2.45
N ILE A 392 21.79 10.85 1.17
CA ILE A 392 22.78 10.99 0.11
C ILE A 392 22.65 12.41 -0.45
N THR A 393 23.41 13.34 0.11
CA THR A 393 23.30 14.78 -0.17
C THR A 393 24.57 15.38 -0.79
N ASN A 394 25.63 14.58 -0.97
CA ASN A 394 26.84 15.04 -1.64
C ASN A 394 26.55 15.32 -3.12
N ALA A 395 26.70 16.58 -3.54
CA ALA A 395 26.33 17.01 -4.89
C ALA A 395 27.10 16.26 -5.99
N ALA A 396 28.39 15.98 -5.81
CA ALA A 396 29.20 15.29 -6.80
C ALA A 396 28.79 13.82 -6.96
N GLU A 397 28.47 13.13 -5.86
CA GLU A 397 27.97 11.75 -5.87
C GLU A 397 26.59 11.67 -6.55
N VAL A 398 25.69 12.59 -6.20
CA VAL A 398 24.35 12.70 -6.79
C VAL A 398 24.43 13.00 -8.30
N ASP A 399 25.28 13.93 -8.70
CA ASP A 399 25.47 14.28 -10.12
C ASP A 399 26.13 13.14 -10.90
N ALA A 400 27.06 12.41 -10.29
CA ALA A 400 27.67 11.24 -10.90
C ALA A 400 26.63 10.14 -11.15
N TYR A 401 25.71 9.92 -10.21
CA TYR A 401 24.61 8.97 -10.39
C TYR A 401 23.65 9.40 -11.51
N ILE A 402 23.19 10.66 -11.48
CA ILE A 402 22.24 11.20 -12.48
C ILE A 402 22.82 11.16 -13.90
N ASN A 403 24.12 11.45 -14.05
CA ASN A 403 24.81 11.41 -15.33
C ASN A 403 25.40 10.02 -15.65
N GLY A 404 25.14 9.01 -14.82
CA GLY A 404 25.70 7.68 -14.94
C GLY A 404 25.26 6.98 -16.23
N SER A 405 26.22 6.42 -16.95
CA SER A 405 26.01 5.70 -18.22
C SER A 405 26.09 4.18 -18.08
N SER A 406 26.29 3.66 -16.86
CA SER A 406 26.32 2.21 -16.62
C SER A 406 24.92 1.61 -16.75
N LEU A 407 24.87 0.33 -17.11
CA LEU A 407 23.64 -0.41 -17.33
C LEU A 407 23.42 -1.42 -16.19
N PRO A 408 22.18 -1.82 -15.92
CA PRO A 408 21.88 -2.94 -15.03
C PRO A 408 22.66 -4.21 -15.44
N THR A 409 23.07 -5.01 -14.46
CA THR A 409 23.96 -6.16 -14.67
C THR A 409 23.25 -7.48 -14.41
N LEU A 410 23.81 -8.59 -14.93
CA LEU A 410 23.33 -9.92 -14.57
C LEU A 410 23.48 -10.17 -13.07
N PRO A 411 22.50 -10.82 -12.40
CA PRO A 411 22.58 -11.10 -10.97
C PRO A 411 23.64 -12.16 -10.67
N ASN A 412 24.38 -11.99 -9.59
CA ASN A 412 25.49 -12.85 -9.17
C ASN A 412 25.05 -14.28 -8.85
N ILE A 413 23.75 -14.53 -8.63
CA ILE A 413 23.22 -15.89 -8.46
C ILE A 413 23.51 -16.81 -9.66
N LEU A 414 23.66 -16.25 -10.88
CA LEU A 414 24.00 -17.01 -12.09
C LEU A 414 25.41 -17.61 -12.06
N THR A 415 26.29 -17.15 -11.15
CA THR A 415 27.62 -17.75 -10.94
C THR A 415 27.52 -19.11 -10.25
N VAL A 416 26.49 -19.31 -9.43
CA VAL A 416 26.23 -20.55 -8.69
C VAL A 416 25.21 -21.42 -9.43
N TYR A 417 24.19 -20.79 -10.02
CA TYR A 417 23.10 -21.44 -10.74
C TYR A 417 23.02 -20.94 -12.19
N PRO A 418 23.92 -21.37 -13.09
CA PRO A 418 24.02 -20.83 -14.43
C PRO A 418 22.84 -21.19 -15.33
N THR A 419 21.95 -22.11 -14.95
CA THR A 419 20.81 -22.52 -15.79
C THR A 419 19.54 -21.72 -15.53
N LEU A 420 19.53 -20.79 -14.57
CA LEU A 420 18.36 -19.95 -14.31
C LEU A 420 18.06 -19.02 -15.50
N ASP A 421 16.78 -18.78 -15.73
CA ASP A 421 16.29 -17.88 -16.77
C ASP A 421 16.32 -16.41 -16.31
N LEU A 422 17.54 -15.89 -16.13
CA LEU A 422 17.81 -14.51 -15.69
C LEU A 422 18.83 -13.81 -16.60
N ARG A 423 19.00 -14.28 -17.84
CA ARG A 423 19.99 -13.74 -18.78
C ARG A 423 19.50 -12.53 -19.56
N ASP A 424 18.18 -12.38 -19.71
CA ASP A 424 17.61 -11.19 -20.33
C ASP A 424 17.38 -10.11 -19.29
N ILE A 425 18.30 -9.15 -19.22
CA ILE A 425 18.23 -8.04 -18.29
C ILE A 425 17.02 -7.16 -18.66
N PRO A 426 16.05 -6.92 -17.75
CA PRO A 426 14.81 -6.21 -18.07
C PRO A 426 15.05 -4.78 -18.56
N VAL A 427 15.98 -4.08 -17.91
CA VAL A 427 16.29 -2.68 -18.17
C VAL A 427 17.63 -2.57 -18.87
N LYS A 428 17.63 -1.98 -20.07
CA LYS A 428 18.81 -1.84 -20.96
C LYS A 428 19.18 -0.39 -21.22
N LEU A 429 18.86 0.49 -20.26
CA LEU A 429 19.06 1.94 -20.35
C LEU A 429 19.89 2.42 -19.16
N PRO A 430 20.66 3.51 -19.32
CA PRO A 430 21.37 4.15 -18.21
C PRO A 430 20.44 5.06 -17.39
N VAL A 431 20.94 5.58 -16.28
CA VAL A 431 20.26 6.65 -15.51
C VAL A 431 20.27 7.97 -16.28
N ALA A 432 21.37 8.27 -16.99
CA ALA A 432 21.52 9.48 -17.79
C ALA A 432 20.39 9.65 -18.80
N TRP A 433 19.69 10.80 -18.74
CA TRP A 433 18.49 11.08 -19.52
C TRP A 433 18.67 10.84 -21.04
N SER A 434 17.78 10.02 -21.62
CA SER A 434 17.82 9.67 -23.05
C SER A 434 17.28 10.78 -23.95
N ALA A 435 17.60 10.70 -25.25
CA ALA A 435 17.01 11.53 -26.30
C ALA A 435 15.67 11.00 -26.82
N SER A 436 15.39 9.69 -26.64
CA SER A 436 14.16 9.04 -27.12
C SER A 436 13.05 9.11 -26.07
N THR A 437 11.86 9.57 -26.43
CA THR A 437 10.70 9.59 -25.50
C THR A 437 10.32 8.21 -24.99
N ALA A 438 10.51 7.15 -25.78
CA ALA A 438 10.24 5.78 -25.32
C ALA A 438 11.20 5.39 -24.17
N ASP A 439 12.49 5.67 -24.35
CA ASP A 439 13.51 5.41 -23.33
C ASP A 439 13.29 6.28 -22.08
N GLN A 440 12.94 7.54 -22.26
CA GLN A 440 12.66 8.48 -21.17
C GLN A 440 11.51 7.97 -20.27
N ARG A 441 10.47 7.37 -20.85
CA ARG A 441 9.38 6.75 -20.08
C ARG A 441 9.88 5.57 -19.26
N THR A 442 10.72 4.71 -19.84
CA THR A 442 11.35 3.60 -19.09
C THR A 442 12.28 4.12 -17.99
N GLN A 443 13.05 5.19 -18.24
CA GLN A 443 13.91 5.80 -17.23
C GLN A 443 13.11 6.36 -16.06
N ILE A 444 12.01 7.08 -16.33
CA ILE A 444 11.09 7.55 -15.28
C ILE A 444 10.53 6.37 -14.48
N ALA A 445 10.04 5.32 -15.15
CA ALA A 445 9.46 4.16 -14.47
C ALA A 445 10.48 3.44 -13.56
N VAL A 446 11.72 3.27 -14.02
CA VAL A 446 12.80 2.66 -13.22
C VAL A 446 13.14 3.53 -12.02
N GLN A 447 13.32 4.84 -12.20
CA GLN A 447 13.65 5.73 -11.07
C GLN A 447 12.47 5.91 -10.11
N LYS A 448 11.22 5.83 -10.60
CA LYS A 448 10.02 5.89 -9.76
C LYS A 448 9.88 4.60 -8.95
N TYR A 449 10.12 3.44 -9.55
CA TYR A 449 10.25 2.18 -8.83
C TYR A 449 11.30 2.29 -7.70
N LEU A 450 12.51 2.77 -7.98
CA LEU A 450 13.52 2.95 -6.92
C LEU A 450 13.10 4.01 -5.88
N ALA A 451 12.43 5.09 -6.29
CA ALA A 451 12.07 6.18 -5.38
C ALA A 451 10.95 5.84 -4.39
N ILE A 452 10.08 4.87 -4.69
CA ILE A 452 8.95 4.46 -3.84
C ILE A 452 9.39 3.36 -2.85
N PHE A 453 10.51 2.66 -3.07
CA PHE A 453 11.01 1.65 -2.14
C PHE A 453 11.20 2.20 -0.71
N PRO A 454 10.72 1.50 0.34
CA PRO A 454 10.21 0.12 0.32
C PRO A 454 8.68 -0.01 0.16
N GLU A 455 7.94 1.07 -0.02
CA GLU A 455 6.49 1.03 -0.16
C GLU A 455 6.09 0.45 -1.53
N SER A 456 5.36 -0.65 -1.55
CA SER A 456 5.27 -1.49 -2.75
C SER A 456 3.97 -1.39 -3.53
N TRP A 457 2.86 -1.04 -2.88
CA TRP A 457 1.55 -1.07 -3.53
C TRP A 457 1.43 -0.03 -4.65
N GLU A 458 1.99 1.17 -4.45
CA GLU A 458 1.98 2.22 -5.48
C GLU A 458 2.88 1.82 -6.64
N ALA A 459 4.10 1.33 -6.36
CA ALA A 459 5.00 0.84 -7.39
C ALA A 459 4.37 -0.32 -8.18
N TRP A 460 3.61 -1.21 -7.53
CA TRP A 460 2.85 -2.27 -8.19
C TRP A 460 1.74 -1.75 -9.09
N ALA A 461 0.99 -0.74 -8.63
CA ALA A 461 -0.03 -0.12 -9.46
C ALA A 461 0.59 0.68 -10.64
N ASP A 462 1.73 1.32 -10.45
CA ASP A 462 2.42 2.10 -11.49
C ASP A 462 3.06 1.22 -12.57
N LEU A 463 3.69 0.11 -12.18
CA LEU A 463 4.24 -0.88 -13.13
C LEU A 463 3.14 -1.60 -13.91
N ARG A 464 1.99 -1.91 -13.29
CA ARG A 464 0.82 -2.47 -14.01
C ARG A 464 0.28 -1.50 -15.05
N ARG A 465 0.18 -0.22 -14.71
CA ARG A 465 -0.36 0.81 -15.60
C ARG A 465 0.57 1.11 -16.77
N SER A 466 1.86 1.28 -16.49
CA SER A 466 2.84 1.70 -17.49
C SER A 466 3.33 0.55 -18.37
N ASP A 467 3.05 -0.69 -17.97
CA ASP A 467 3.63 -1.93 -18.50
C ASP A 467 5.17 -1.88 -18.58
N ALA A 468 5.80 -1.07 -17.73
CA ALA A 468 7.24 -0.90 -17.71
C ALA A 468 7.93 -2.18 -17.25
N LYS A 469 8.84 -2.69 -18.08
CA LYS A 469 9.65 -3.89 -17.79
C LYS A 469 10.85 -3.52 -16.93
N VAL A 470 10.62 -3.39 -15.63
CA VAL A 470 11.66 -3.02 -14.66
C VAL A 470 12.30 -4.25 -13.99
N ILE A 471 11.53 -5.31 -13.79
CA ILE A 471 11.92 -6.50 -13.01
C ILE A 471 12.03 -7.75 -13.88
N TYR A 472 12.79 -8.74 -13.42
CA TYR A 472 12.84 -10.04 -14.09
C TYR A 472 11.46 -10.72 -14.04
N PRO A 473 11.14 -11.61 -14.99
CA PRO A 473 10.01 -12.51 -14.82
C PRO A 473 10.16 -13.38 -13.56
N VAL A 474 9.04 -13.80 -13.00
CA VAL A 474 9.03 -14.83 -11.95
C VAL A 474 9.54 -16.15 -12.54
N LEU A 475 10.41 -16.87 -11.82
CA LEU A 475 10.96 -18.14 -12.34
C LEU A 475 9.89 -19.23 -12.49
N ASN A 476 9.01 -19.36 -11.50
CA ASN A 476 7.91 -20.31 -11.48
C ASN A 476 6.69 -19.68 -10.81
N THR A 477 5.50 -20.14 -11.17
CA THR A 477 4.27 -19.76 -10.47
C THR A 477 3.52 -20.98 -9.96
N ASP A 478 3.03 -20.89 -8.74
CA ASP A 478 2.17 -21.89 -8.10
C ASP A 478 0.68 -21.51 -8.26
N ASN A 479 0.39 -20.37 -8.88
CA ASN A 479 -0.96 -19.88 -9.07
C ASN A 479 -1.53 -20.41 -10.40
N PRO A 480 -2.64 -21.16 -10.37
CA PRO A 480 -3.23 -21.77 -11.57
C PRO A 480 -4.06 -20.78 -12.40
N ASP A 481 -4.27 -19.56 -11.92
CA ASP A 481 -5.13 -18.58 -12.58
C ASP A 481 -4.64 -18.21 -13.98
N PRO A 482 -5.55 -18.12 -14.97
CA PRO A 482 -5.18 -17.70 -16.32
C PRO A 482 -4.45 -16.35 -16.32
N GLY A 483 -3.24 -16.33 -16.89
CA GLY A 483 -2.45 -15.10 -17.08
C GLY A 483 -1.45 -14.79 -15.96
N VAL A 484 -1.55 -15.45 -14.80
CA VAL A 484 -0.57 -15.30 -13.71
C VAL A 484 0.77 -15.94 -14.08
N GLY A 485 1.87 -15.32 -13.65
CA GLY A 485 3.24 -15.76 -13.93
C GLY A 485 3.73 -15.46 -15.36
N LYS A 486 2.86 -15.00 -16.27
CA LYS A 486 3.23 -14.56 -17.63
C LYS A 486 3.56 -13.06 -17.71
N SER A 487 3.07 -12.31 -16.73
CA SER A 487 3.29 -10.88 -16.56
C SER A 487 3.20 -10.54 -15.07
N LEU A 488 3.43 -9.28 -14.72
CA LEU A 488 3.20 -8.79 -13.37
C LEU A 488 1.78 -9.16 -12.90
N MET A 489 1.64 -9.59 -11.63
CA MET A 489 0.33 -9.86 -11.03
C MET A 489 -0.61 -8.67 -11.28
N LYS A 490 -1.85 -8.92 -11.72
CA LYS A 490 -2.76 -7.85 -12.17
C LYS A 490 -3.70 -7.36 -11.08
N ARG A 491 -4.05 -8.21 -10.13
CA ARG A 491 -4.85 -7.87 -8.94
C ARG A 491 -4.76 -8.96 -7.87
N ILE A 492 -5.32 -8.70 -6.70
CA ILE A 492 -5.61 -9.70 -5.66
C ILE A 492 -7.06 -10.15 -5.86
N ILE A 493 -7.32 -11.45 -5.69
CA ILE A 493 -8.68 -12.01 -5.75
C ILE A 493 -9.55 -11.58 -4.57
N TYR A 494 -10.87 -11.69 -4.71
CA TYR A 494 -11.76 -11.47 -3.57
C TYR A 494 -11.56 -12.55 -2.51
N THR A 495 -11.78 -12.17 -1.25
CA THR A 495 -11.62 -13.07 -0.12
C THR A 495 -12.69 -14.16 -0.11
N THR A 496 -12.31 -15.40 0.20
CA THR A 496 -13.21 -16.55 0.33
C THR A 496 -14.38 -16.28 1.30
N ASN A 497 -14.17 -15.45 2.32
CA ASN A 497 -15.24 -15.11 3.26
C ASN A 497 -16.37 -14.34 2.58
N GLU A 498 -16.07 -13.39 1.68
CA GLU A 498 -17.09 -12.60 0.98
C GLU A 498 -17.97 -13.48 0.07
N TYR A 499 -17.41 -14.55 -0.51
CA TYR A 499 -18.20 -15.51 -1.28
C TYR A 499 -19.24 -16.27 -0.45
N SER A 500 -19.02 -16.38 0.87
CA SER A 500 -19.97 -17.03 1.78
C SER A 500 -20.91 -16.05 2.48
N SER A 501 -20.43 -14.86 2.89
CA SER A 501 -21.21 -13.87 3.64
C SER A 501 -21.89 -12.80 2.77
N ASN A 502 -21.36 -12.49 1.59
CA ASN A 502 -21.81 -11.36 0.76
C ASN A 502 -21.94 -11.73 -0.74
N LYS A 503 -22.31 -12.99 -1.01
CA LYS A 503 -22.26 -13.61 -2.35
C LYS A 503 -22.84 -12.76 -3.49
N GLU A 504 -24.04 -12.21 -3.32
CA GLU A 504 -24.71 -11.43 -4.38
C GLU A 504 -23.91 -10.18 -4.74
N ALA A 505 -23.29 -9.52 -3.76
CA ALA A 505 -22.45 -8.35 -4.00
C ALA A 505 -21.12 -8.73 -4.64
N VAL A 506 -20.55 -9.90 -4.30
CA VAL A 506 -19.37 -10.44 -4.98
C VAL A 506 -19.68 -10.75 -6.44
N ASP A 507 -20.80 -11.42 -6.73
CA ASP A 507 -21.20 -11.75 -8.10
C ASP A 507 -21.38 -10.47 -8.95
N ASP A 508 -21.97 -9.43 -8.38
CA ASP A 508 -22.08 -8.09 -8.99
C ASP A 508 -20.73 -7.37 -9.11
N GLY A 509 -19.85 -7.51 -8.11
CA GLY A 509 -18.47 -7.02 -8.15
C GLY A 509 -17.65 -7.64 -9.29
N ILE A 510 -17.78 -8.96 -9.49
CA ILE A 510 -17.16 -9.68 -10.62
C ILE A 510 -17.73 -9.20 -11.95
N ALA A 511 -19.04 -8.96 -12.04
CA ALA A 511 -19.62 -8.37 -13.25
C ALA A 511 -19.05 -6.97 -13.55
N LYS A 512 -18.86 -6.14 -12.52
CA LYS A 512 -18.23 -4.81 -12.62
C LYS A 512 -16.73 -4.87 -12.92
N LEU A 513 -16.04 -5.94 -12.53
CA LEU A 513 -14.63 -6.16 -12.83
C LEU A 513 -14.41 -6.36 -14.33
N GLY A 514 -15.39 -6.92 -15.04
CA GLY A 514 -15.32 -7.17 -16.48
C GLY A 514 -14.45 -8.38 -16.86
N GLY A 515 -14.22 -9.29 -15.91
CA GLY A 515 -13.42 -10.50 -16.09
C GLY A 515 -13.60 -11.47 -14.92
N ALA A 516 -12.93 -12.62 -14.97
CA ALA A 516 -12.96 -13.58 -13.87
C ALA A 516 -12.29 -13.00 -12.61
N ASP A 517 -12.71 -13.44 -11.42
CA ASP A 517 -11.98 -13.16 -10.18
C ASP A 517 -10.69 -13.98 -10.14
N SER A 518 -9.66 -13.47 -10.83
CA SER A 518 -8.36 -14.11 -10.93
C SER A 518 -7.25 -13.08 -10.76
N GLY A 519 -6.06 -13.53 -10.38
CA GLY A 519 -4.87 -12.67 -10.29
C GLY A 519 -4.41 -12.10 -11.64
N GLY A 520 -4.84 -12.71 -12.75
CA GLY A 520 -4.50 -12.29 -14.11
C GLY A 520 -5.47 -11.28 -14.72
N THR A 521 -6.61 -11.00 -14.07
CA THR A 521 -7.61 -10.05 -14.58
C THR A 521 -7.14 -8.61 -14.37
N ARG A 522 -7.12 -7.84 -15.45
CA ARG A 522 -6.76 -6.42 -15.42
C ARG A 522 -7.85 -5.58 -14.77
N LEU A 523 -7.46 -4.51 -14.11
CA LEU A 523 -8.37 -3.52 -13.55
C LEU A 523 -8.82 -2.52 -14.61
N TRP A 524 -9.89 -1.77 -14.32
CA TRP A 524 -10.51 -0.80 -15.24
C TRP A 524 -9.54 0.22 -15.85
N TRP A 525 -8.51 0.63 -15.11
CA TRP A 525 -7.48 1.57 -15.57
C TRP A 525 -6.26 0.89 -16.23
N ASP A 526 -6.10 -0.43 -16.09
CA ASP A 526 -5.03 -1.22 -16.69
C ASP A 526 -5.47 -1.73 -18.08
N THR A 527 -5.27 -0.92 -19.12
CA THR A 527 -5.86 -1.15 -20.44
C THR A 527 -4.91 -1.64 -21.53
N LYS A 528 -3.60 -1.78 -21.26
CA LYS A 528 -2.57 -1.98 -22.30
C LYS A 528 -1.99 -3.39 -22.39
#